data_AF-A0A831KB66-F1
#
_entry.id   AF-A0A831KB66-F1
#
_cell.length_a   1.000
_cell.length_b   1.000
_cell.length_c   1.000
_cell.angle_alpha   90.00
_cell.angle_beta   90.00
_cell.angle_gamma   90.00
#
_symmetry.space_group_name_H-M   'P 1'
#
loop_
_entity.id
_entity.type
_entity.pdbx_description
1 polymer ?
#
loop_
_entity_poly.entity_id
_entity_poly.type
_entity_poly.pdbx_seq_one_letter_code
_entity_poly.pdbx_strand_id
1 'polypeptide(L)' 'MDVTGKVKEIIAEQLNQDAGSIDASANFVNDLGADSLDVVELVMAFEEAFDLEIPDEEAE' A
#
# COMPACT_ATOMS: atom_id res chain seq x y z
N MET A 1 -4.30 -2.52 16.49
CA MET A 1 -4.22 -2.85 15.06
C MET A 1 -2.82 -3.37 14.80
N ASP A 2 -2.70 -4.57 14.23
CA ASP A 2 -1.41 -5.09 13.78
C ASP A 2 -0.95 -4.36 12.51
N VAL A 3 0.35 -4.39 12.25
CA VAL A 3 0.98 -3.74 11.09
C VAL A 3 0.27 -4.14 9.80
N THR A 4 0.00 -5.43 9.60
CA THR A 4 -0.71 -5.94 8.42
C THR A 4 -2.12 -5.35 8.28
N GLY A 5 -2.84 -5.15 9.39
CA GLY A 5 -4.18 -4.56 9.35
C GLY A 5 -4.14 -3.10 8.89
N LYS A 6 -3.17 -2.33 9.41
CA LYS A 6 -2.99 -0.94 9.03
C LYS A 6 -2.53 -0.79 7.58
N VAL A 7 -1.63 -1.66 7.11
CA VAL A 7 -1.21 -1.71 5.71
C VAL A 7 -2.41 -1.96 4.79
N LYS A 8 -3.25 -2.96 5.11
CA LYS A 8 -4.45 -3.25 4.31
C LYS A 8 -5.46 -2.11 4.29
N GLU A 9 -5.65 -1.40 5.40
CA GLU A 9 -6.51 -0.21 5.45
C GLU A 9 -6.03 0.89 4.51
N ILE A 10 -4.74 1.22 4.56
CA ILE A 10 -4.15 2.25 3.70
C ILE A 10 -4.31 1.87 2.23
N ILE A 11 -4.05 0.61 1.88
CA ILE A 11 -4.20 0.12 0.50
C ILE A 11 -5.67 0.17 0.06
N ALA A 12 -6.59 -0.25 0.94
CA ALA A 12 -8.03 -0.22 0.68
C ALA A 12 -8.54 1.21 0.44
N GLU A 13 -8.08 2.19 1.24
CA GLU A 13 -8.43 3.59 1.06
C GLU A 13 -7.84 4.16 -0.23
N GLN A 14 -6.56 3.91 -0.51
CA GLN A 14 -5.88 4.49 -1.68
C GLN A 14 -6.42 3.91 -2.99
N LEU A 15 -6.59 2.58 -3.05
CA LEU A 15 -7.05 1.89 -4.26
C LEU A 15 -8.58 1.76 -4.32
N ASN A 16 -9.29 2.31 -3.34
CA ASN A 16 -10.74 2.25 -3.21
C ASN A 16 -11.29 0.80 -3.31
N GLN A 17 -10.61 -0.12 -2.61
CA GLN A 17 -10.93 -1.55 -2.54
C GLN A 17 -11.33 -1.97 -1.12
N ASP A 18 -11.86 -3.18 -0.98
CA ASP A 18 -12.21 -3.73 0.33
C ASP A 18 -10.95 -4.33 1.01
N ALA A 19 -10.61 -3.87 2.22
CA ALA A 19 -9.46 -4.37 2.98
C ALA A 19 -9.50 -5.89 3.24
N GLY A 20 -10.69 -6.49 3.29
CA GLY A 20 -10.91 -7.92 3.41
C GLY A 20 -10.64 -8.71 2.12
N SER A 21 -10.66 -8.05 0.96
CA SER A 21 -10.30 -8.65 -0.33
C SER A 21 -8.80 -8.60 -0.65
N ILE A 22 -8.03 -7.81 0.10
CA ILE A 22 -6.59 -7.67 -0.11
C ILE A 22 -5.85 -8.85 0.54
N ASP A 23 -5.22 -9.67 -0.30
CA ASP A 23 -4.32 -10.72 0.18
C ASP A 23 -2.94 -10.13 0.52
N ALA A 24 -2.27 -10.66 1.54
CA ALA A 24 -0.92 -10.22 1.90
C ALA A 24 0.13 -10.61 0.84
N SER A 25 -0.17 -11.57 -0.03
CA SER A 25 0.65 -11.93 -1.18
C SER A 25 0.19 -11.29 -2.49
N ALA A 26 -0.83 -10.41 -2.45
CA ALA A 26 -1.33 -9.74 -3.64
C ALA A 26 -0.25 -8.82 -4.23
N ASN A 27 -0.15 -8.82 -5.55
CA ASN A 27 0.68 -7.87 -6.28
C ASN A 27 -0.10 -6.56 -6.47
N PHE A 28 0.50 -5.43 -6.07
CA PHE A 28 -0.14 -4.11 -6.16
C PHE A 28 -0.62 -3.78 -7.58
N VAL A 29 0.19 -4.05 -8.59
CA VAL A 29 -0.13 -3.70 -9.98
C VAL A 29 -1.05 -4.74 -10.62
N ASN A 30 -0.70 -6.02 -10.55
CA ASN A 30 -1.40 -7.08 -11.27
C ASN A 30 -2.71 -7.52 -10.60
N ASP A 31 -2.75 -7.55 -9.26
CA ASP A 31 -3.91 -8.05 -8.51
C ASP A 31 -4.79 -6.90 -7.99
N LEU A 32 -4.18 -5.81 -7.53
CA LEU A 32 -4.92 -4.67 -6.99
C LEU A 32 -5.15 -3.57 -8.04
N GLY A 33 -4.54 -3.68 -9.21
CA GLY A 33 -4.75 -2.73 -10.32
C GLY A 33 -4.15 -1.35 -10.07
N ALA A 34 -3.20 -1.24 -9.14
CA ALA A 34 -2.47 -0.01 -8.89
C ALA A 34 -1.62 0.37 -10.10
N ASP A 35 -1.66 1.63 -10.51
CA ASP A 35 -0.72 2.16 -11.49
C ASP A 35 0.59 2.63 -10.84
N SER A 36 1.54 3.11 -11.64
CA SER A 36 2.83 3.58 -11.13
C SER A 36 2.70 4.79 -10.19
N LEU A 37 1.65 5.59 -10.34
CA LEU A 37 1.40 6.75 -9.47
C LEU A 37 0.79 6.28 -8.14
N ASP A 38 -0.17 5.36 -8.19
CA ASP A 38 -0.79 4.75 -7.01
C ASP A 38 0.27 4.11 -6.10
N VAL A 39 1.29 3.45 -6.66
CA VAL A 39 2.39 2.85 -5.88
C VAL A 39 3.21 3.93 -5.15
N VAL A 40 3.53 5.04 -5.81
CA VAL A 40 4.26 6.16 -5.20
C VAL A 40 3.42 6.80 -4.08
N GLU A 41 2.12 6.99 -4.30
CA GLU A 41 1.21 7.51 -3.29
C GLU A 41 1.04 6.57 -2.10
N LEU A 42 0.98 5.25 -2.33
CA LEU A 42 0.98 4.24 -1.27
C LEU A 42 2.25 4.29 -0.42
N VAL A 43 3.42 4.40 -1.06
CA VAL A 43 4.71 4.52 -0.36
C VAL A 43 4.71 5.75 0.55
N MET A 44 4.35 6.92 0.04
CA MET A 44 4.23 8.15 0.84
C MET A 44 3.24 8.01 2.00
N ALA A 45 2.09 7.36 1.76
CA ALA A 45 1.10 7.10 2.80
C ALA A 45 1.63 6.15 3.89
N PHE A 46 2.45 5.16 3.53
CA PHE A 46 3.12 4.29 4.50
C PHE A 46 4.19 5.04 5.30
N GLU A 47 5.01 5.86 4.66
CA GLU A 47 6.00 6.71 5.31
C GLU A 47 5.34 7.58 6.40
N GLU A 48 4.25 8.28 6.07
CA GLU A 48 3.51 9.12 7.02
C GLU A 48 2.82 8.28 8.10
N ALA A 49 2.17 7.17 7.73
CA ALA A 49 1.40 6.35 8.67
C ALA A 49 2.25 5.60 9.69
N PHE A 50 3.52 5.34 9.36
CA PHE A 50 4.47 4.61 10.20
C PHE A 50 5.66 5.46 10.67
N ASP A 51 5.72 6.74 10.30
CA ASP A 51 6.81 7.68 10.64
C ASP A 51 8.18 7.08 10.24
N LEU A 52 8.27 6.59 9.00
CA LEU A 52 9.44 5.95 8.40
C LEU A 52 9.78 6.58 7.05
N GLU A 53 11.00 6.36 6.57
CA GLU A 53 11.42 6.67 5.20
C GLU A 53 11.65 5.35 4.46
N ILE A 54 11.02 5.20 3.30
CA ILE A 54 11.26 4.10 2.36
C ILE A 54 12.22 4.65 1.30
N PRO A 55 13.44 4.09 1.15
CA PRO A 55 14.36 4.53 0.12
C PRO A 55 13.73 4.37 -1.26
N ASP A 56 13.85 5.38 -2.13
CA ASP A 56 13.36 5.32 -3.51
C ASP A 56 13.86 4.07 -4.27
N GLU A 57 15.08 3.62 -3.97
CA GLU A 57 15.68 2.41 -4.55
C GLU A 57 14.93 1.11 -4.19
N GLU A 58 14.14 1.11 -3.11
CA GLU A 58 13.27 0.00 -2.70
C GLU A 58 11.80 0.22 -3.11
N ALA A 59 11.45 1.42 -3.58
CA ALA A 59 10.10 1.81 -3.98
C ALA A 59 9.80 1.65 -5.48
N GLU A 60 10.84 1.58 -6.34
CA GLU A 60 10.74 1.32 -7.80
C GLU A 60 10.73 -0.16 -8.22
#